data_AF-A0A7G2IZQ0-F1
#
_entry.id   AF-A0A7G2IZQ0-F1
#
_cell.length_a   1.000
_cell.length_b   1.000
_cell.length_c   1.000
_cell.angle_alpha   90.00
_cell.angle_beta   90.00
_cell.angle_gamma   90.00
#
_symmetry.space_group_name_H-M   'P 1'
#
loop_
_entity.id
_entity.type
_entity.pdbx_description
1 polymer ?
#
loop_
_entity_poly.entity_id
_entity_poly.type
_entity_poly.pdbx_seq_one_letter_code
_entity_poly.pdbx_strand_id
1 'polypeptide(L)'
;MAANQLAPKADLVIGIGTRLTDFTTGSKALFSHPEVEFLLLNVAEFDALKLDATALIADARTGLTALTETLKDYRSDWGKEVTQAQEAWRDECQRFMGSRLASRRRTRSGRAS
;
A
#
# COMPACT_ATOMS: atom_id res chain seq x y z
N MET A 1 9.99 3.65 2.54
CA MET A 1 8.58 3.30 2.83
C MET A 1 8.33 1.89 2.29
N ALA A 2 7.73 1.00 3.09
CA ALA A 2 7.56 -0.42 2.74
C ALA A 2 6.77 -0.63 1.42
N ALA A 3 5.65 0.08 1.25
CA ALA A 3 4.81 -0.04 0.05
C ALA A 3 5.54 0.30 -1.25
N ASN A 4 6.38 1.35 -1.25
CA ASN A 4 7.12 1.78 -2.44
C ASN A 4 8.15 0.74 -2.93
N GLN A 5 8.56 -0.21 -2.07
CA GLN A 5 9.46 -1.29 -2.45
C GLN A 5 8.74 -2.46 -3.13
N LEU A 6 7.48 -2.70 -2.76
CA LEU A 6 6.71 -3.86 -3.21
C LEU A 6 5.77 -3.51 -4.37
N ALA A 7 5.26 -2.28 -4.43
CA ALA A 7 4.34 -1.85 -5.47
C ALA A 7 4.86 -2.04 -6.91
N PRO A 8 6.16 -1.79 -7.22
CA PRO A 8 6.71 -2.06 -8.55
C PRO A 8 6.75 -3.55 -8.93
N LYS A 9 6.61 -4.46 -7.95
CA LYS A 9 6.66 -5.91 -8.14
C LYS A 9 5.27 -6.55 -8.22
N ALA A 10 4.21 -5.82 -7.87
CA ALA A 10 2.87 -6.36 -7.83
C ALA A 10 2.37 -6.63 -9.25
N ASP A 11 2.02 -7.88 -9.52
CA ASP A 11 1.35 -8.35 -10.73
C ASP A 11 -0.18 -8.12 -10.68
N LEU A 12 -0.76 -8.03 -9.49
CA LEU A 12 -2.17 -7.68 -9.29
C LEU A 12 -2.34 -6.64 -8.19
N VAL A 13 -3.07 -5.57 -8.49
CA VAL A 13 -3.45 -4.52 -7.54
C VAL A 13 -4.97 -4.48 -7.38
N ILE A 14 -5.44 -4.79 -6.18
CA ILE A 14 -6.87 -4.76 -5.83
C ILE A 14 -7.19 -3.47 -5.07
N GLY A 15 -7.94 -2.56 -5.69
CA GLY A 15 -8.43 -1.34 -5.05
C GLY A 15 -9.85 -1.53 -4.51
N ILE A 16 -10.08 -1.26 -3.23
CA ILE A 16 -11.39 -1.47 -2.58
C ILE A 16 -11.91 -0.14 -2.04
N GLY A 17 -13.09 0.29 -2.51
CA GLY A 17 -13.78 1.48 -2.02
C GLY A 17 -12.96 2.77 -2.16
N THR A 18 -11.97 2.77 -3.05
CA THR A 18 -10.97 3.84 -3.17
C THR A 18 -10.92 4.34 -4.59
N ARG A 19 -10.74 5.65 -4.72
CA ARG A 19 -10.44 6.30 -5.99
C ARG A 19 -8.93 6.29 -6.19
N LEU A 20 -8.43 5.49 -7.12
CA LEU A 20 -7.01 5.53 -7.48
C LEU A 20 -6.70 6.87 -8.16
N THR A 21 -5.98 7.73 -7.43
CA THR A 21 -5.53 9.04 -7.90
C THR A 21 -4.03 9.02 -8.20
N ASP A 22 -3.54 10.09 -8.80
CA ASP A 22 -2.12 10.26 -9.11
C ASP A 22 -1.24 10.13 -7.87
N PHE A 23 -1.67 10.64 -6.71
CA PHE A 23 -0.90 10.49 -5.47
C PHE A 23 -0.79 9.02 -5.02
N THR A 24 -1.88 8.26 -5.16
CA THR A 24 -1.93 6.84 -4.80
C THR A 24 -1.09 5.98 -5.75
N THR A 25 -1.00 6.38 -7.01
CA THR A 25 -0.39 5.58 -8.09
C THR A 25 0.98 6.10 -8.51
N GLY A 26 1.46 7.20 -7.93
CA GLY A 26 2.66 7.90 -8.41
C GLY A 26 2.51 8.36 -9.86
N SER A 27 1.33 8.86 -10.25
CA SER A 27 0.97 9.15 -11.64
C SER A 27 1.20 7.94 -12.56
N LYS A 28 0.76 6.77 -12.11
CA LYS A 28 0.97 5.44 -12.73
C LYS A 28 2.39 4.87 -12.64
N ALA A 29 3.39 5.62 -12.17
CA ALA A 29 4.77 5.13 -12.12
C ALA A 29 5.04 4.15 -10.95
N LEU A 30 4.18 4.13 -9.93
CA LEU A 30 4.42 3.31 -8.74
C LEU A 30 4.24 1.80 -8.99
N PHE A 31 3.31 1.43 -9.87
CA PHE A 31 2.99 0.05 -10.23
C PHE A 31 3.54 -0.24 -11.61
N SER A 32 4.83 -0.58 -11.67
CA SER A 32 5.58 -0.69 -12.93
C SER A 32 5.88 -2.13 -13.35
N HIS A 33 5.22 -3.13 -12.75
CA HIS A 33 5.37 -4.52 -13.19
C HIS A 33 4.82 -4.62 -14.63
N PRO A 34 5.55 -5.26 -15.57
CA PRO A 34 5.14 -5.30 -16.99
C PRO A 34 3.73 -5.86 -17.21
N GLU A 35 3.36 -6.86 -16.40
CA GLU A 35 2.09 -7.57 -16.47
C GLU A 35 1.13 -7.15 -15.33
N VAL A 36 1.22 -5.92 -14.82
CA VAL A 36 0.34 -5.51 -13.71
C VAL A 36 -1.12 -5.42 -14.17
N GLU A 37 -2.00 -6.11 -13.46
CA GLU A 37 -3.45 -5.99 -13.60
C GLU A 37 -4.06 -5.22 -12.43
N PHE A 38 -5.17 -4.53 -12.70
CA PHE A 38 -5.96 -3.83 -11.69
C PHE A 38 -7.35 -4.47 -11.57
N LEU A 39 -7.78 -4.71 -10.33
CA LEU A 39 -9.16 -5.09 -10.00
C LEU A 39 -9.71 -4.02 -9.05
N LEU A 40 -10.76 -3.31 -9.45
CA LEU A 40 -11.31 -2.22 -8.64
C LEU A 40 -12.74 -2.54 -8.19
N LEU A 41 -12.88 -2.76 -6.89
CA LEU A 41 -14.16 -2.94 -6.20
C LEU A 41 -14.69 -1.59 -5.72
N ASN A 42 -15.71 -1.07 -6.40
CA ASN A 42 -16.31 0.22 -6.07
C ASN A 42 -17.80 0.25 -6.38
N VAL A 43 -18.56 1.03 -5.60
CA VAL A 43 -19.98 1.31 -5.91
C VAL A 43 -20.09 2.26 -7.11
N ALA A 44 -19.16 3.20 -7.23
CA ALA A 44 -19.11 4.14 -8.35
C ALA A 44 -18.39 3.49 -9.55
N GLU A 45 -19.13 3.25 -10.62
CA GLU A 45 -18.63 2.67 -11.87
C GLU A 45 -17.42 3.42 -12.44
N PHE A 46 -17.46 4.75 -12.42
CA PHE A 46 -16.36 5.58 -12.91
C PHE A 46 -15.03 5.32 -12.19
N ASP A 47 -15.09 5.04 -10.88
CA ASP A 47 -13.89 4.72 -10.11
C ASP A 47 -13.49 3.24 -10.25
N ALA A 48 -14.42 2.35 -10.61
CA ALA A 48 -14.15 0.93 -10.89
C ALA A 48 -13.47 0.69 -12.25
N LEU A 49 -13.64 1.61 -13.22
CA LEU A 49 -13.08 1.50 -14.58
C LEU A 49 -11.72 2.20 -14.75
N LYS A 50 -11.12 2.72 -13.68
CA LYS A 50 -9.81 3.37 -13.76
C LYS A 50 -8.70 2.39 -14.10
N LEU A 51 -7.65 2.89 -14.77
CA LEU A 51 -6.43 2.14 -15.07
C LEU A 51 -6.67 0.85 -15.86
N ASP A 52 -7.70 0.84 -16.73
CA ASP A 52 -8.09 -0.35 -17.50
C ASP A 52 -8.36 -1.57 -16.60
N ALA A 53 -8.89 -1.31 -15.40
CA ALA A 53 -9.13 -2.35 -14.42
C ALA A 53 -10.29 -3.26 -14.81
N THR A 54 -10.20 -4.49 -14.34
CA THR A 54 -11.38 -5.34 -14.18
C THR A 54 -12.29 -4.70 -13.13
N ALA A 55 -13.43 -4.18 -13.57
CA ALA A 55 -14.39 -3.51 -12.70
C ALA A 55 -15.23 -4.52 -11.91
N LEU A 56 -15.28 -4.37 -10.58
CA LEU A 56 -16.21 -5.08 -9.71
C LEU A 56 -17.16 -4.07 -9.06
N ILE A 57 -18.37 -3.92 -9.61
CA ILE A 57 -19.33 -2.92 -9.15
C ILE A 57 -20.16 -3.48 -8.01
N ALA A 58 -19.76 -3.17 -6.78
CA ALA A 58 -20.48 -3.55 -5.56
C ALA A 58 -20.01 -2.69 -4.37
N ASP A 59 -20.76 -2.72 -3.27
CA ASP A 59 -20.21 -2.26 -2.00
C ASP A 59 -19.08 -3.19 -1.53
N ALA A 60 -18.16 -2.63 -0.75
CA ALA A 60 -16.95 -3.34 -0.34
C ALA A 60 -17.24 -4.63 0.44
N ARG A 61 -18.30 -4.65 1.27
CA ARG A 61 -18.63 -5.82 2.08
C ARG A 61 -19.10 -6.96 1.17
N THR A 62 -20.11 -6.69 0.34
CA THR A 62 -20.68 -7.71 -0.56
C THR A 62 -19.62 -8.25 -1.53
N GLY A 63 -18.83 -7.37 -2.14
CA GLY A 63 -17.76 -7.78 -3.05
C GLY A 63 -16.68 -8.61 -2.37
N LEU A 64 -16.21 -8.21 -1.17
CA LEU A 64 -15.22 -8.98 -0.43
C LEU A 64 -15.75 -10.32 0.06
N THR A 65 -17.02 -10.40 0.46
CA THR A 65 -17.64 -11.68 0.83
C THR A 65 -17.60 -12.65 -0.36
N ALA A 66 -18.06 -12.22 -1.53
CA ALA A 66 -18.06 -13.06 -2.73
C ALA A 66 -16.63 -13.49 -3.16
N LEU A 67 -15.67 -12.56 -3.12
CA LEU A 67 -14.27 -12.86 -3.43
C LEU A 67 -13.67 -13.87 -2.44
N THR A 68 -13.90 -13.67 -1.13
CA THR A 68 -13.38 -14.55 -0.08
C THR A 68 -13.96 -15.95 -0.19
N GLU A 69 -15.25 -16.07 -0.53
CA GLU A 69 -15.91 -17.36 -0.71
C GLU A 69 -15.39 -18.13 -1.93
N THR A 70 -15.03 -17.42 -3.00
CA THR A 70 -14.53 -18.01 -4.25
C THR A 70 -13.04 -18.36 -4.16
N LEU A 71 -12.27 -17.59 -3.38
CA LEU A 71 -10.80 -17.67 -3.31
C LEU A 71 -10.27 -18.35 -2.04
N LYS A 72 -11.03 -19.25 -1.42
CA LYS A 72 -10.70 -19.86 -0.11
C LYS A 72 -9.28 -20.43 -0.04
N ASP A 73 -8.84 -21.08 -1.10
CA ASP A 73 -7.53 -21.75 -1.18
C ASP A 73 -6.45 -20.89 -1.83
N TYR A 74 -6.81 -19.72 -2.34
CA TYR A 74 -5.84 -18.81 -2.94
C TYR A 74 -4.92 -18.22 -1.87
N ARG A 75 -3.62 -18.20 -2.18
CA ARG A 75 -2.59 -17.49 -1.40
C ARG A 75 -1.69 -16.77 -2.38
N SER A 76 -1.37 -15.52 -2.09
CA SER A 76 -0.41 -14.77 -2.87
C SER A 76 1.01 -15.22 -2.55
N ASP A 77 1.88 -15.22 -3.55
CA ASP A 77 3.24 -15.75 -3.45
C ASP A 77 4.27 -14.73 -2.96
N TRP A 78 3.92 -13.95 -1.93
CA TRP A 78 4.83 -12.95 -1.36
C TRP A 78 5.77 -13.49 -0.28
N GLY A 79 5.50 -14.71 0.22
CA GLY A 79 6.26 -15.32 1.31
C GLY A 79 6.46 -14.37 2.50
N LYS A 80 7.73 -14.00 2.75
CA LYS A 80 8.12 -13.10 3.85
C LYS A 80 8.37 -11.65 3.41
N GLU A 81 8.29 -11.33 2.12
CA GLU A 81 8.70 -10.03 1.59
C GLU A 81 7.90 -8.88 2.19
N VAL A 82 6.58 -9.05 2.37
CA VAL A 82 5.72 -8.04 3.00
C VAL A 82 6.15 -7.76 4.43
N THR A 83 6.37 -8.80 5.23
CA THR A 83 6.79 -8.66 6.63
C THR A 83 8.17 -8.01 6.72
N GLN A 84 9.12 -8.45 5.90
CA GLN A 84 10.48 -7.89 5.87
C GLN A 84 10.49 -6.41 5.49
N ALA A 85 9.72 -6.01 4.46
CA ALA A 85 9.61 -4.60 4.06
C ALA A 85 8.99 -3.74 5.18
N GLN A 86 8.00 -4.28 5.90
CA GLN A 86 7.38 -3.61 7.04
C GLN A 86 8.36 -3.45 8.20
N GLU A 87 9.13 -4.49 8.55
CA GLU A 87 10.13 -4.47 9.62
C GLU A 87 11.24 -3.48 9.31
N ALA A 88 11.83 -3.55 8.11
CA ALA A 88 12.87 -2.61 7.68
C ALA A 88 12.40 -1.15 7.74
N TRP A 89 11.13 -0.89 7.41
CA TRP A 89 10.56 0.45 7.52
C TRP A 89 10.36 0.90 8.98
N ARG A 90 9.93 0.00 9.87
CA ARG A 90 9.77 0.30 11.31
C ARG A 90 11.12 0.62 11.94
N ASP A 91 12.16 -0.15 11.63
CA ASP A 91 13.51 0.06 12.15
C ASP A 91 14.05 1.43 11.72
N GLU A 92 13.87 1.79 10.45
CA GLU A 92 14.28 3.10 9.94
C GLU A 92 13.51 4.25 10.60
N CYS A 93 12.20 4.09 10.80
CA CYS A 93 11.39 5.05 11.56
C CYS A 93 11.92 5.22 12.99
N GLN A 94 12.23 4.11 13.68
CA GLN A 94 12.73 4.13 15.04
C GLN A 94 14.11 4.81 15.12
N ARG A 95 15.00 4.57 14.16
CA ARG A 95 16.31 5.23 14.05
C ARG A 95 16.17 6.76 13.93
N PHE A 96 15.29 7.23 13.05
CA PHE A 96 15.05 8.66 12.87
C PHE A 96 14.37 9.31 14.08
N MET A 97 13.35 8.67 14.64
CA MET A 97 12.63 9.21 15.80
C MET A 97 13.49 9.20 17.07
N GLY A 98 14.29 8.15 17.28
CA GLY A 98 15.24 8.04 18.39
C GLY A 98 16.37 9.07 18.32
N SER A 99 16.94 9.32 17.13
CA SER A 99 17.99 10.33 16.94
C SER A 99 17.47 11.76 17.14
N ARG A 100 16.20 12.03 16.79
CA ARG A 100 15.57 13.35 16.96
C ARG A 100 15.23 13.68 18.42
N LEU A 101 14.98 12.67 19.25
CA LEU A 101 14.83 12.84 20.70
C LEU A 101 16.18 13.12 21.39
N ALA A 102 17.24 12.45 20.95
CA ALA A 102 18.60 12.68 21.48
C ALA A 102 19.13 14.07 21.13
N SER A 103 18.90 14.57 19.92
CA SER A 103 19.34 15.91 19.49
C SER A 103 18.56 17.05 20.18
N ARG A 104 17.26 16.87 20.46
CA ARG A 104 16.45 17.84 21.22
C ARG A 104 16.79 17.92 22.71
N ARG A 105 17.34 16.86 23.31
CA ARG A 105 17.81 16.89 24.71
C ARG A 105 19.13 17.66 24.84
N ARG A 106 20.04 17.54 23.88
CA ARG A 106 21.33 18.28 23.87
C ARG A 106 21.17 19.80 23.71
N THR A 107 20.14 20.27 23.02
CA THR A 107 19.94 21.72 22.81
C THR A 107 19.24 22.44 23.97
N ARG A 108 18.50 21.72 24.82
CA ARG A 108 17.90 22.31 26.04
C ARG A 108 18.88 22.40 27.22
N SER A 109 19.90 21.54 27.28
CA SER A 109 20.90 21.59 28.36
C SER A 109 22.01 22.65 28.14
N GLY A 110 22.13 23.22 26.94
CA GLY A 110 23.14 24.23 26.61
C GLY A 110 22.69 25.69 26.70
N ARG A 111 21.46 25.96 27.21
CA ARG A 111 20.89 27.31 27.34
C ARG A 111 20.61 27.74 28.78
N ALA A 112 21.09 26.95 29.74
CA ALA A 112 21.03 27.23 31.17
C ALA A 112 22.47 27.29 31.71
N SER A 113 23.22 28.31 31.30
CA SER A 113 24.50 28.72 31.87
C SER A 113 24.71 30.20 31.58
#